data_AF-A0A4W5JKV6-F1
#
_entry.id   AF-A0A4W5JKV6-F1
#
_cell.length_a   1.000
_cell.length_b   1.000
_cell.length_c   1.000
_cell.angle_alpha   90.00
_cell.angle_beta   90.00
_cell.angle_gamma   90.00
#
_symmetry.space_group_name_H-M   'P 1'
#
loop_
_entity.id
_entity.type
_entity.pdbx_description
1 polymer ?
#
loop_
_entity_poly.entity_id
_entity_poly.type
_entity_poly.pdbx_seq_one_letter_code
_entity_poly.pdbx_strand_id
1 'polypeptide(L)'
;CVYLTPPPLLGTSAHVGINVYGCEGRSGHRHLDSPGAFARNGLDIFHIATETSLGSVWKIRVWHDNKGLSPAWKLQYVLVKDLQTGSSYYFLVEEWLSVDNERTDGRVEIEVEASEEAELRRLPRLLNWELQRALCESHLWLSLWERPVRSPFTRLQRATCCALLLQLCLLANTMWYSTVANRSYR
;
A
#
# COMPACT_ATOMS: atom_id res chain seq x y z
N CYS A 1 2.91 11.19 2.90
CA CYS A 1 2.56 9.83 3.36
C CYS A 1 3.61 8.84 2.88
N VAL A 2 3.99 7.86 3.70
CA VAL A 2 4.91 6.78 3.34
C VAL A 2 4.13 5.48 3.28
N TYR A 3 4.15 4.76 2.14
CA TYR A 3 3.57 3.43 1.99
C TYR A 3 4.68 2.38 1.98
N LEU A 4 4.56 1.33 2.81
CA LEU A 4 5.50 0.20 2.87
C LEU A 4 4.73 -1.10 2.61
N THR A 5 5.20 -1.98 1.71
CA THR A 5 4.55 -3.27 1.38
C THR A 5 5.51 -4.45 1.24
N PRO A 6 5.11 -5.65 1.69
CA PRO A 6 5.66 -6.93 1.24
C PRO A 6 4.59 -7.92 0.70
N PRO A 7 4.95 -8.81 -0.24
CA PRO A 7 4.35 -10.11 -0.50
C PRO A 7 5.39 -11.23 -0.27
N PRO A 8 5.01 -12.50 -0.43
CA PRO A 8 4.52 -13.38 0.64
C PRO A 8 5.57 -13.62 1.75
N LEU A 9 6.01 -12.62 2.52
CA LEU A 9 7.16 -12.76 3.42
C LEU A 9 6.96 -12.04 4.76
N LEU A 10 7.71 -12.52 5.76
CA LEU A 10 7.58 -12.27 7.20
C LEU A 10 7.43 -10.78 7.55
N GLY A 11 6.47 -10.48 8.43
CA GLY A 11 6.39 -9.17 9.06
C GLY A 11 7.51 -9.00 10.08
N THR A 12 7.83 -7.76 10.44
CA THR A 12 8.85 -7.47 11.44
C THR A 12 8.24 -7.03 12.75
N SER A 13 8.80 -7.55 13.85
CA SER A 13 8.51 -7.06 15.19
C SER A 13 9.46 -5.93 15.64
N ALA A 14 10.41 -5.55 14.77
CA ALA A 14 11.41 -4.54 15.07
C ALA A 14 10.85 -3.12 14.90
N HIS A 15 11.46 -2.17 15.58
CA HIS A 15 11.13 -0.76 15.44
C HIS A 15 11.77 -0.22 14.16
N VAL A 16 10.93 0.29 13.25
CA VAL A 16 11.37 0.81 11.95
C VAL A 16 11.50 2.32 12.00
N GLY A 17 12.55 2.84 11.38
CA GLY A 17 12.79 4.26 11.19
C GLY A 17 12.98 4.61 9.73
N ILE A 18 12.65 5.85 9.37
CA ILE A 18 12.86 6.42 8.05
C ILE A 18 13.44 7.83 8.14
N ASN A 19 14.24 8.18 7.15
CA ASN A 19 14.72 9.54 6.90
C ASN A 19 14.55 9.83 5.40
N VAL A 20 13.90 10.94 5.10
CA VAL A 20 13.56 11.37 3.75
C VAL A 20 14.42 12.56 3.38
N TYR A 21 15.07 12.50 2.23
CA TYR A 21 15.95 13.55 1.70
C TYR A 21 15.31 14.17 0.46
N GLY A 22 15.18 15.49 0.50
CA GLY A 22 14.81 16.29 -0.66
C GLY A 22 15.89 17.31 -1.02
N CYS A 23 15.63 18.10 -2.05
CA CYS A 23 16.57 19.11 -2.55
C CYS A 23 16.74 20.30 -1.60
N GLU A 24 15.73 20.62 -0.78
CA GLU A 24 15.75 21.77 0.14
C GLU A 24 16.04 21.37 1.59
N GLY A 25 16.11 20.07 1.89
CA GLY A 25 16.36 19.60 3.24
C GLY A 25 16.15 18.11 3.45
N ARG A 26 16.09 17.71 4.72
CA ARG A 26 15.82 16.32 5.13
C ARG A 26 14.82 16.27 6.27
N SER A 27 14.02 15.21 6.33
CA SER A 27 13.03 15.03 7.41
C SER A 27 13.66 14.80 8.78
N GLY A 28 14.92 14.34 8.82
CA GLY A 28 15.53 13.80 10.04
C GLY A 28 15.03 12.39 10.34
N HIS A 29 15.47 11.83 11.46
CA HIS A 29 15.06 10.49 11.88
C HIS A 29 13.61 10.48 12.36
N ARG A 30 12.77 9.68 11.70
CA ARG A 30 11.35 9.54 12.03
C ARG A 30 11.06 8.08 12.35
N HIS A 31 10.54 7.84 13.54
CA HIS A 31 10.10 6.52 13.93
C HIS A 31 8.70 6.26 13.35
N LEU A 32 8.53 5.09 12.75
CA LEU A 32 7.26 4.66 12.17
C LEU A 32 6.57 3.75 13.18
N ASP A 33 5.59 4.31 13.89
CA ASP A 33 4.82 3.58 14.89
C ASP A 33 3.33 3.60 14.55
N SER A 34 2.71 2.44 14.57
CA SER A 34 1.27 2.24 14.43
C SER A 34 0.92 0.86 15.01
N PRO A 35 -0.21 0.74 15.73
CA PRO A 35 -0.68 -0.56 16.20
C PRO A 35 -0.82 -1.56 15.04
N GLY A 36 -0.20 -2.73 15.17
CA GLY A 36 -0.22 -3.78 14.14
C GLY A 36 0.55 -3.42 12.85
N ALA A 37 1.44 -2.43 12.89
CA ALA A 37 2.33 -2.14 11.77
C ALA A 37 3.34 -3.25 11.52
N PHE A 38 3.83 -3.27 10.28
CA PHE A 38 4.82 -4.20 9.77
C PHE A 38 4.39 -5.67 9.87
N ALA A 39 3.08 -5.90 9.88
CA ALA A 39 2.52 -7.24 9.84
C ALA A 39 2.88 -7.94 8.51
N ARG A 40 2.89 -9.28 8.55
CA ARG A 40 3.12 -10.09 7.36
C ARG A 40 2.13 -9.73 6.26
N ASN A 41 2.64 -9.48 5.05
CA ASN A 41 1.85 -9.02 3.91
C ASN A 41 1.05 -7.71 4.16
N GLY A 42 1.52 -6.89 5.10
CA GLY A 42 0.88 -5.62 5.48
C GLY A 42 1.30 -4.47 4.57
N LEU A 43 0.32 -3.64 4.18
CA LEU A 43 0.60 -2.29 3.69
C LEU A 43 0.37 -1.33 4.84
N ASP A 44 1.39 -0.52 5.15
CA ASP A 44 1.30 0.46 6.23
C ASP A 44 1.51 1.87 5.70
N ILE A 45 0.68 2.79 6.18
CA ILE A 45 0.67 4.19 5.78
C ILE A 45 1.01 5.05 6.98
N PHE A 46 2.03 5.89 6.83
CA PHE A 46 2.46 6.82 7.87
C PHE A 46 2.43 8.26 7.39
N HIS A 47 2.10 9.16 8.32
CA HIS A 47 2.21 10.60 8.13
C HIS A 47 3.45 11.10 8.85
N ILE A 48 4.28 11.84 8.13
CA ILE A 48 5.49 12.46 8.64
C ILE A 48 5.32 13.96 8.46
N ALA A 49 5.38 14.70 9.57
CA ALA A 49 5.44 16.15 9.54
C ALA A 49 6.89 16.61 9.56
N THR A 50 7.20 17.61 8.74
CA THR A 50 8.49 18.29 8.72
C THR A 50 8.29 19.77 8.99
N GLU A 51 9.27 20.41 9.65
CA GLU A 51 9.22 21.84 9.99
C GLU A 51 9.32 22.72 8.74
N THR A 52 10.06 22.26 7.74
CA THR A 52 10.25 22.92 6.46
C THR A 52 9.86 22.01 5.31
N SER A 53 9.61 22.62 4.15
CA SER A 53 9.52 21.90 2.87
C SER A 53 10.82 21.15 2.61
N LEU A 54 10.71 19.91 2.14
CA LEU A 54 11.87 19.15 1.68
C LEU A 54 12.19 19.42 0.20
N GLY A 55 11.27 20.07 -0.53
CA GLY A 55 11.32 20.18 -1.99
C GLY A 55 11.15 18.83 -2.68
N SER A 56 11.77 18.67 -3.85
CA SER A 56 11.76 17.41 -4.60
C SER A 56 12.52 16.32 -3.85
N VAL A 57 11.80 15.25 -3.47
CA VAL A 57 12.37 14.11 -2.76
C VAL A 57 13.17 13.25 -3.75
N TRP A 58 14.41 12.93 -3.41
CA TRP A 58 15.31 12.18 -4.29
C TRP A 58 15.95 10.98 -3.61
N LYS A 59 15.95 10.90 -2.27
CA LYS A 59 16.51 9.75 -1.54
C LYS A 59 15.74 9.47 -0.26
N ILE A 60 15.71 8.20 0.12
CA ILE A 60 15.27 7.75 1.45
C ILE A 60 16.33 6.87 2.09
N ARG A 61 16.31 6.83 3.43
CA ARG A 61 17.01 5.85 4.24
C ARG A 61 16.00 5.19 5.15
N VAL A 62 15.96 3.86 5.14
CA VAL A 62 15.08 3.06 6.00
C VAL A 62 15.93 2.10 6.82
N TRP A 63 15.62 1.94 8.10
CA TRP A 63 16.35 1.05 8.99
C TRP A 63 15.43 0.42 10.05
N HIS A 64 15.88 -0.64 10.71
CA HIS A 64 15.23 -1.18 11.89
C HIS A 64 16.24 -1.47 13.02
N ASP A 65 15.76 -1.56 14.26
CA ASP A 65 16.58 -1.76 15.47
C ASP A 65 16.96 -3.23 15.76
N ASN A 66 16.54 -4.15 14.89
CA ASN A 66 16.71 -5.60 15.03
C ASN A 66 16.17 -6.18 16.36
N LYS A 67 15.16 -5.56 16.97
CA LYS A 67 14.52 -6.07 18.20
C LYS A 67 13.30 -6.95 17.91
N GLY A 68 12.88 -7.69 18.94
CA GLY A 68 11.71 -8.56 18.91
C GLY A 68 12.02 -10.00 18.47
N LEU A 69 10.96 -10.79 18.27
CA LEU A 69 11.06 -12.23 18.00
C LEU A 69 11.39 -12.54 16.54
N SER A 70 10.97 -11.67 15.61
CA SER A 70 11.18 -11.83 14.19
C SER A 70 11.57 -10.48 13.58
N PRO A 71 12.84 -10.05 13.72
CA PRO A 71 13.27 -8.73 13.26
C PRO A 71 13.50 -8.66 11.75
N ALA A 72 13.75 -9.81 11.10
CA ALA A 72 14.00 -9.89 9.66
C ALA A 72 12.82 -9.32 8.87
N TRP A 73 13.13 -8.37 7.97
CA TRP A 73 12.13 -7.64 7.22
C TRP A 73 12.51 -7.56 5.75
N LYS A 74 11.58 -7.90 4.85
CA LYS A 74 11.75 -7.64 3.43
C LYS A 74 11.03 -6.37 3.04
N LEU A 75 11.79 -5.38 2.57
CA LEU A 75 11.25 -4.14 2.03
C LEU A 75 11.22 -4.20 0.51
N GLN A 76 10.04 -4.07 -0.11
CA GLN A 76 9.95 -4.07 -1.57
C GLN A 76 10.05 -2.68 -2.16
N TYR A 77 9.20 -1.77 -1.72
CA TYR A 77 9.20 -0.41 -2.20
C TYR A 77 8.67 0.53 -1.13
N VAL A 78 8.95 1.81 -1.34
CA VAL A 78 8.43 2.91 -0.56
C VAL A 78 7.81 3.93 -1.50
N LEU A 79 6.58 4.36 -1.23
CA LEU A 79 5.98 5.50 -1.92
C LEU A 79 5.95 6.69 -0.97
N VAL A 80 6.61 7.78 -1.33
CA VAL A 80 6.56 9.05 -0.61
C VAL A 80 5.67 10.00 -1.40
N LYS A 81 4.54 10.38 -0.81
CA LYS A 81 3.65 11.40 -1.38
C LYS A 81 3.73 12.68 -0.57
N ASP A 82 4.04 13.78 -1.25
CA ASP A 82 3.88 15.13 -0.71
C ASP A 82 2.40 15.54 -0.81
N LEU A 83 1.82 15.91 0.33
CA LEU A 83 0.41 16.29 0.41
C LEU A 83 0.17 17.75 0.03
N GLN A 84 1.19 18.60 0.06
CA GLN A 84 1.07 20.02 -0.29
C GLN A 84 1.12 20.21 -1.81
N THR A 85 2.10 19.57 -2.47
CA THR A 85 2.27 19.67 -3.93
C THR A 85 1.52 18.58 -4.71
N GLY A 86 1.16 17.48 -4.05
CA GLY A 86 0.56 16.30 -4.70
C GLY A 86 1.58 15.37 -5.37
N SER A 87 2.87 15.76 -5.41
CA SER A 87 3.95 15.00 -6.02
C SER A 87 4.17 13.65 -5.32
N SER A 88 4.46 12.63 -6.12
CA SER A 88 4.65 11.25 -5.64
C SER A 88 5.99 10.71 -6.13
N TYR A 89 6.77 10.13 -5.22
CA TYR A 89 8.11 9.63 -5.45
C TYR A 89 8.18 8.15 -5.05
N TYR A 90 8.71 7.32 -5.92
CA TYR A 90 8.77 5.88 -5.73
C TYR A 90 10.21 5.43 -5.52
N PHE A 91 10.41 4.56 -4.54
CA PHE A 91 11.72 3.99 -4.19
C PHE A 91 11.61 2.48 -4.23
N LEU A 92 12.33 1.85 -5.15
CA LEU A 92 12.38 0.40 -5.32
C LEU A 92 13.56 -0.19 -4.55
N VAL A 93 13.28 -1.14 -3.67
CA VAL A 93 14.25 -1.72 -2.74
C VAL A 93 14.46 -3.21 -3.01
N GLU A 94 13.37 -3.99 -3.04
CA GLU A 94 13.32 -5.46 -3.23
C GLU A 94 14.35 -6.30 -2.42
N GLU A 95 14.81 -5.81 -1.27
CA GLU A 95 15.88 -6.44 -0.48
C GLU A 95 15.47 -6.77 0.97
N TRP A 96 16.21 -7.71 1.57
CA TRP A 96 16.03 -8.11 2.97
C TRP A 96 16.94 -7.31 3.90
N LEU A 97 16.31 -6.68 4.90
CA LEU A 97 16.95 -6.07 6.06
C LEU A 97 16.94 -7.11 7.18
N SER A 98 18.08 -7.75 7.37
CA SER A 98 18.28 -8.76 8.41
C SER A 98 19.76 -8.89 8.69
N VAL A 99 20.10 -9.13 9.96
CA VAL A 99 21.49 -9.41 10.36
C VAL A 99 21.97 -10.74 9.80
N ASP A 100 21.07 -11.69 9.59
CA ASP A 100 21.39 -13.02 9.06
C ASP A 100 21.54 -13.02 7.53
N ASN A 101 21.31 -11.88 6.86
CA ASN A 101 21.39 -11.81 5.41
C ASN A 101 22.83 -11.52 4.94
N GLU A 102 23.53 -12.57 4.51
CA GLU A 102 24.90 -12.49 3.99
C GLU A 102 25.01 -11.59 2.74
N ARG A 103 23.96 -11.52 1.91
CA ARG A 103 23.94 -10.70 0.68
C ARG A 103 24.06 -9.20 0.96
N THR A 104 23.51 -8.75 2.09
CA THR A 104 23.54 -7.34 2.51
C THR A 104 24.58 -7.11 3.61
N ASP A 105 25.50 -8.05 3.84
CA ASP A 105 26.54 -7.94 4.88
C ASP A 105 25.93 -7.70 6.29
N GLY A 106 24.78 -8.34 6.56
CA GLY A 106 24.06 -8.18 7.82
C GLY A 106 23.52 -6.78 8.11
N ARG A 107 23.48 -5.88 7.10
CA ARG A 107 22.95 -4.53 7.30
C ARG A 107 21.43 -4.53 7.51
N VAL A 108 21.01 -3.79 8.54
CA VAL A 108 19.61 -3.55 8.91
C VAL A 108 19.11 -2.18 8.45
N GLU A 109 19.83 -1.59 7.49
CA GLU A 109 19.53 -0.30 6.89
C GLU A 109 19.80 -0.31 5.39
N ILE A 110 19.05 0.53 4.67
CA ILE A 110 19.20 0.70 3.23
C ILE A 110 18.93 2.15 2.84
N GLU A 111 19.74 2.66 1.91
CA GLU A 111 19.54 3.95 1.25
C GLU A 111 19.17 3.69 -0.21
N VAL A 112 18.12 4.36 -0.68
CA VAL A 112 17.58 4.19 -2.04
C VAL A 112 17.21 5.55 -2.61
N GLU A 113 17.57 5.77 -3.87
CA GLU A 113 17.23 6.96 -4.64
C GLU A 113 15.89 6.79 -5.36
N ALA A 114 15.23 7.91 -5.66
CA ALA A 114 13.95 7.90 -6.35
C ALA A 114 14.11 7.27 -7.73
N SER A 115 13.28 6.29 -8.06
CA SER A 115 13.26 5.69 -9.40
C SER A 115 12.55 6.59 -10.41
N GLU A 116 13.05 6.57 -11.64
CA GLU A 116 12.40 7.26 -12.75
C GLU A 116 11.03 6.65 -13.07
N GLU A 117 10.11 7.49 -13.53
CA GLU A 117 8.74 7.07 -13.88
C GLU A 117 8.70 6.00 -15.00
N ALA A 118 9.74 5.97 -15.85
CA ALA A 118 9.88 4.97 -16.91
C ALA A 118 10.16 3.55 -16.35
N GLU A 119 10.99 3.45 -15.31
CA GLU A 119 11.24 2.19 -14.61
C GLU A 119 9.98 1.72 -13.87
N LEU A 120 9.16 2.67 -13.38
CA LEU A 120 7.87 2.35 -12.76
C LEU A 120 6.87 1.72 -13.74
N ARG A 121 6.79 2.24 -14.97
CA ARG A 121 5.86 1.74 -16.00
C ARG A 121 6.24 0.34 -16.52
N ARG A 122 7.53 -0.02 -16.46
CA ARG A 122 8.01 -1.36 -16.85
C ARG A 122 7.68 -2.43 -15.83
N LEU A 123 7.33 -2.06 -14.61
CA LEU A 123 7.06 -3.02 -13.55
C LEU A 123 5.62 -3.53 -13.63
N PRO A 124 5.39 -4.77 -14.08
CA PRO A 124 4.05 -5.37 -14.07
C PRO A 124 3.47 -5.43 -12.65
N ARG A 125 4.34 -5.43 -11.63
CA ARG A 125 3.98 -5.35 -10.22
C ARG A 125 3.37 -4.00 -9.84
N LEU A 126 3.84 -2.90 -10.45
CA LEU A 126 3.30 -1.57 -10.18
C LEU A 126 1.91 -1.36 -10.79
N LEU A 127 1.75 -1.86 -12.01
CA LEU A 127 0.47 -1.88 -12.70
C LEU A 127 -0.55 -2.77 -11.96
N ASN A 128 -0.14 -3.96 -11.52
CA ASN A 128 -1.01 -4.86 -10.77
C ASN A 128 -1.43 -4.27 -9.42
N TRP A 129 -0.58 -3.52 -8.72
CA TRP A 129 -0.99 -2.91 -7.44
C TRP A 129 -1.77 -1.62 -7.64
N GLU A 130 -1.47 -0.77 -8.63
CA GLU A 130 -2.32 0.40 -8.93
C GLU A 130 -3.71 -0.10 -9.35
N LEU A 131 -3.75 -1.19 -10.12
CA LEU A 131 -4.97 -1.90 -10.42
C LEU A 131 -5.59 -2.49 -9.15
N GLN A 132 -4.88 -3.22 -8.28
CA GLN A 132 -5.45 -3.75 -7.03
C GLN A 132 -5.91 -2.65 -6.07
N ARG A 133 -5.21 -1.52 -5.94
CA ARG A 133 -5.60 -0.36 -5.13
C ARG A 133 -6.80 0.33 -5.75
N ALA A 134 -6.75 0.65 -7.04
CA ALA A 134 -7.88 1.21 -7.76
C ALA A 134 -9.10 0.29 -7.65
N LEU A 135 -8.94 -1.02 -7.79
CA LEU A 135 -10.02 -2.00 -7.65
C LEU A 135 -10.50 -2.15 -6.19
N CYS A 136 -9.60 -2.13 -5.19
CA CYS A 136 -9.95 -2.19 -3.77
C CYS A 136 -10.64 -0.91 -3.27
N GLU A 137 -10.26 0.26 -3.81
CA GLU A 137 -10.83 1.56 -3.46
C GLU A 137 -12.08 1.90 -4.27
N SER A 138 -12.24 1.40 -5.51
CA SER A 138 -13.38 1.75 -6.39
C SER A 138 -14.46 0.66 -6.55
N HIS A 139 -14.16 -0.63 -6.37
CA HIS A 139 -15.13 -1.69 -6.63
C HIS A 139 -15.26 -2.70 -5.47
N LEU A 140 -16.36 -2.54 -4.71
CA LEU A 140 -16.80 -3.41 -3.61
C LEU A 140 -16.69 -4.92 -3.89
N TRP A 141 -16.88 -5.33 -5.15
CA TRP A 141 -16.93 -6.73 -5.58
C TRP A 141 -15.58 -7.46 -5.54
N LEU A 142 -14.47 -6.76 -5.79
CA LEU A 142 -13.13 -7.36 -5.80
C LEU A 142 -12.50 -7.43 -4.40
N SER A 143 -13.02 -6.64 -3.46
CA SER A 143 -12.62 -6.66 -2.04
C SER A 143 -13.05 -7.94 -1.27
N LEU A 144 -13.79 -8.84 -1.92
CA LEU A 144 -14.16 -10.16 -1.39
C LEU A 144 -13.01 -11.17 -1.46
N TRP A 145 -12.12 -11.06 -2.45
CA TRP A 145 -11.09 -12.08 -2.71
C TRP A 145 -9.76 -11.77 -2.00
N GLU A 146 -9.31 -10.52 -1.99
CA GLU A 146 -8.10 -10.11 -1.28
C GLU A 146 -8.43 -9.00 -0.28
N ARG A 147 -8.42 -9.35 1.01
CA ARG A 147 -8.67 -8.40 2.09
C ARG A 147 -7.37 -7.63 2.36
N PRO A 148 -7.29 -6.31 2.15
CA PRO A 148 -6.18 -5.52 2.67
C PRO A 148 -6.22 -5.61 4.21
N VAL A 149 -5.06 -5.77 4.82
CA VAL A 149 -4.87 -6.05 6.26
C VAL A 149 -5.56 -5.02 7.19
N ARG A 150 -5.90 -3.82 6.68
CA ARG A 150 -6.43 -2.69 7.46
C ARG A 150 -7.84 -2.20 7.03
N SER A 151 -8.65 -3.00 6.34
CA SER A 151 -10.01 -2.57 5.94
C SER A 151 -11.01 -2.59 7.13
N PRO A 152 -11.78 -1.51 7.38
CA PRO A 152 -12.74 -1.44 8.50
C PRO A 152 -13.96 -2.35 8.33
N PHE A 153 -14.25 -2.81 7.11
CA PHE A 153 -15.41 -3.63 6.81
C PHE A 153 -15.13 -5.13 6.99
N THR A 154 -16.06 -5.84 7.63
CA THR A 154 -16.01 -7.30 7.79
C THR A 154 -16.43 -8.01 6.50
N ARG A 155 -15.96 -9.24 6.28
CA ARG A 155 -16.31 -10.05 5.09
C ARG A 155 -17.83 -10.18 4.92
N LEU A 156 -18.57 -10.21 6.04
CA LEU A 156 -20.03 -10.28 6.07
C LEU A 156 -20.69 -9.00 5.54
N GLN A 157 -20.23 -7.81 5.97
CA GLN A 157 -20.77 -6.52 5.51
C GLN A 157 -20.58 -6.29 4.01
N ARG A 158 -19.48 -6.80 3.46
CA ARG A 158 -19.21 -6.74 2.02
C ARG A 158 -20.08 -7.73 1.24
N ALA A 159 -20.29 -8.94 1.77
CA ALA A 159 -21.18 -9.94 1.18
C ALA A 159 -22.66 -9.49 1.16
N THR A 160 -23.14 -8.82 2.21
CA THR A 160 -24.53 -8.31 2.26
C THR A 160 -24.76 -7.17 1.27
N CYS A 161 -23.82 -6.24 1.14
CA CYS A 161 -23.90 -5.16 0.14
C CYS A 161 -23.89 -5.72 -1.29
N CYS A 162 -23.06 -6.72 -1.56
CA CYS A 162 -23.04 -7.44 -2.83
C CYS A 162 -24.38 -8.14 -3.11
N ALA A 163 -24.90 -8.91 -2.16
CA ALA A 163 -26.19 -9.59 -2.30
C ALA A 163 -27.34 -8.62 -2.61
N LEU A 164 -27.38 -7.47 -1.92
CA LEU A 164 -28.37 -6.41 -2.15
C LEU A 164 -28.27 -5.82 -3.56
N LEU A 165 -27.07 -5.53 -4.04
CA LEU A 165 -26.86 -5.01 -5.40
C LEU A 165 -27.31 -6.02 -6.47
N LEU A 166 -27.00 -7.32 -6.30
CA LEU A 166 -27.51 -8.36 -7.20
C LEU A 166 -29.03 -8.46 -7.17
N GLN A 167 -29.64 -8.38 -5.99
CA GLN A 167 -31.09 -8.39 -5.83
C GLN A 167 -31.74 -7.19 -6.51
N LEU A 168 -31.16 -5.99 -6.40
CA LEU A 168 -31.66 -4.80 -7.07
C LEU A 168 -31.52 -4.88 -8.60
N CYS A 169 -30.41 -5.40 -9.12
CA CYS A 169 -30.23 -5.63 -10.55
C CYS A 169 -31.25 -6.65 -11.09
N LEU A 170 -31.50 -7.74 -10.36
CA LEU A 170 -32.50 -8.73 -10.73
C LEU A 170 -33.90 -8.11 -10.74
N LEU A 171 -34.28 -7.35 -9.72
CA LEU A 171 -35.57 -6.67 -9.65
C LEU A 171 -35.75 -5.61 -10.76
N ALA A 172 -34.70 -4.86 -11.09
CA ALA A 172 -34.73 -3.91 -12.20
C ALA A 172 -34.93 -4.62 -13.54
N ASN A 173 -34.23 -5.75 -13.74
CA ASN A 173 -34.38 -6.57 -14.95
C ASN A 173 -35.79 -7.18 -15.03
N THR A 174 -36.33 -7.75 -13.95
CA THR A 174 -37.69 -8.33 -13.97
C THR A 174 -38.76 -7.26 -14.21
N MET A 175 -38.60 -6.07 -13.64
CA MET A 175 -39.49 -4.92 -13.90
C MET A 175 -39.41 -4.43 -15.35
N TRP A 176 -38.22 -4.40 -15.95
CA TRP A 176 -38.06 -4.06 -17.36
C TRP A 176 -38.76 -5.08 -18.27
N TYR A 177 -38.52 -6.38 -18.05
CA TYR A 177 -39.17 -7.42 -18.84
C TYR A 177 -40.69 -7.44 -18.64
N SER A 178 -41.20 -7.22 -17.43
CA SER A 178 -42.64 -7.18 -17.17
C SER A 178 -43.32 -5.96 -17.81
N THR A 179 -42.65 -4.81 -17.85
CA THR A 179 -43.17 -3.59 -18.50
C THR A 179 -43.13 -3.68 -20.02
N VAL A 180 -42.07 -4.27 -20.61
CA VAL A 180 -41.99 -4.54 -22.05
C VAL A 180 -43.00 -5.60 -22.47
N ALA A 181 -43.13 -6.70 -21.72
CA ALA A 181 -44.11 -7.76 -22.00
C ALA A 181 -45.56 -7.24 -21.91
N ASN A 182 -45.88 -6.39 -20.94
CA ASN A 182 -47.20 -5.76 -20.83
C ASN A 182 -47.49 -4.75 -21.96
N ARG A 183 -46.45 -4.12 -22.54
CA ARG A 183 -46.61 -3.25 -23.72
C ARG A 183 -46.84 -4.04 -25.01
N SER A 184 -46.35 -5.27 -25.12
CA SER A 184 -46.60 -6.13 -26.30
C SER A 184 -47.98 -6.81 -26.30
N TYR A 185 -48.69 -6.83 -25.17
CA TYR A 185 -50.03 -7.43 -25.03
C TYR A 185 -51.19 -6.42 -25.16
N ARG A 186 -50.89 -5.14 -25.38
CA ARG A 186 -51.85 -4.09 -25.74
C ARG A 186 -51.68 -3.72 -27.21
#